data_AF-A0A816FUH0-F1
#
_entry.id   AF-A0A816FUH0-F1
#
_cell.length_a   1.000
_cell.length_b   1.000
_cell.length_c   1.000
_cell.angle_alpha   90.00
_cell.angle_beta   90.00
_cell.angle_gamma   90.00
#
_symmetry.space_group_name_H-M   'P 1'
#
loop_
_entity.id
_entity.type
_entity.pdbx_description
1 polymer ?
#
loop_
_entity_poly.entity_id
_entity_poly.type
_entity_poly.pdbx_seq_one_letter_code
_entity_poly.pdbx_strand_id
1 'polypeptide(L)'
;DSSMISVNTTTDYTCGDDEEYHLMDEYCYKIFFHETTWQDAKSECERNNAMLLIPQQMKTLNLIKFLFLRRRSYTSSGIAHVGVIYDNRTHTVIQYNTTNGNTLPNTPNPNAIHTLCEKTFRTRYETLMSSSTLSKEDKERLKTQQTGCAYVNFRDDFELSISCNEIPCNQLATVICQKSPIRKTRSIVAKRDNIGLSINDAANFSKPVGKRFSTIFVIFAIIFVLILLGSIYILHKRRSMQENNNRIDTERHTSNLIYSKVSTGNEFDLN
;
A
#
# COMPACT_ATOMS: atom_id res chain seq x y z
N ASP A 1 42.89 10.80 -34.77
CA ASP A 1 42.01 10.99 -33.60
C ASP A 1 40.91 9.95 -33.52
N SER A 2 40.99 9.07 -32.53
CA SER A 2 39.93 8.10 -32.20
C SER A 2 38.88 8.84 -31.37
N SER A 3 37.70 9.10 -31.93
CA SER A 3 36.59 9.65 -31.15
C SER A 3 36.02 8.58 -30.21
N MET A 4 36.09 8.83 -28.90
CA MET A 4 35.38 8.02 -27.91
C MET A 4 33.94 8.52 -27.82
N ILE A 5 32.99 7.58 -27.85
CA ILE A 5 31.58 7.89 -27.58
C ILE A 5 31.27 7.30 -26.20
N SER A 6 30.95 8.17 -25.24
CA SER A 6 30.44 7.74 -23.94
C SER A 6 28.92 7.90 -23.91
N VAL A 7 28.23 6.85 -23.50
CA VAL A 7 26.79 6.89 -23.26
C VAL A 7 26.56 6.60 -21.78
N ASN A 8 25.94 7.55 -21.08
CA ASN A 8 25.53 7.35 -19.70
C ASN A 8 24.22 6.56 -19.69
N THR A 9 24.25 5.38 -19.10
CA THR A 9 23.06 4.53 -18.96
C THR A 9 22.73 4.39 -17.47
N THR A 10 21.45 4.53 -17.12
CA THR A 10 20.96 4.21 -15.78
C THR A 10 20.84 2.69 -15.70
N THR A 11 21.70 2.06 -14.90
CA THR A 11 21.74 0.59 -14.86
C THR A 11 21.15 0.03 -13.59
N ASP A 12 21.03 0.83 -12.53
CA ASP A 12 20.70 0.31 -11.20
C ASP A 12 20.08 1.38 -10.28
N TYR A 13 19.22 0.92 -9.36
CA TYR A 13 18.55 1.72 -8.34
C TYR A 13 18.93 1.14 -6.97
N THR A 14 19.35 2.01 -6.05
CA THR A 14 19.77 1.58 -4.71
C THR A 14 19.22 2.50 -3.64
N CYS A 15 19.16 2.02 -2.40
CA CYS A 15 18.63 2.80 -1.27
C CYS A 15 19.70 3.59 -0.48
N GLY A 16 20.89 3.71 -1.06
CA GLY A 16 22.09 4.21 -0.39
C GLY A 16 22.83 3.08 0.33
N ASP A 17 23.62 3.48 1.34
CA ASP A 17 24.47 2.57 2.12
C ASP A 17 23.75 1.96 3.33
N ASP A 18 22.50 2.37 3.59
CA ASP A 18 21.68 1.81 4.68
C ASP A 18 20.99 0.52 4.21
N GLU A 19 21.51 -0.62 4.67
CA GLU A 19 21.03 -1.96 4.35
C GLU A 19 19.62 -2.26 4.88
N GLU A 20 19.10 -1.46 5.82
CA GLU A 20 17.75 -1.63 6.35
C GLU A 20 16.67 -1.07 5.41
N TYR A 21 17.05 -0.30 4.39
CA TYR A 21 16.12 0.12 3.36
C TYR A 21 15.95 -0.95 2.27
N HIS A 22 14.70 -1.29 1.99
CA HIS A 22 14.34 -2.22 0.95
C HIS A 22 13.75 -1.49 -0.27
N LEU A 23 14.36 -1.70 -1.44
CA LEU A 23 13.83 -1.20 -2.71
C LEU A 23 12.60 -2.01 -3.11
N MET A 24 11.45 -1.36 -3.19
CA MET A 24 10.17 -1.98 -3.56
C MET A 24 9.42 -1.06 -4.51
N ASP A 25 9.04 -1.59 -5.67
CA ASP A 25 8.47 -0.83 -6.79
C ASP A 25 9.41 0.31 -7.23
N GLU A 26 9.17 1.56 -6.81
CA GLU A 26 9.97 2.74 -7.17
C GLU A 26 10.50 3.53 -5.96
N TYR A 27 10.40 2.97 -4.76
CA TYR A 27 10.76 3.63 -3.51
C TYR A 27 11.57 2.71 -2.60
N CYS A 28 12.31 3.33 -1.70
CA CYS A 28 13.06 2.66 -0.65
C CYS A 28 12.31 2.80 0.66
N TYR A 29 12.03 1.68 1.34
CA TYR A 29 11.27 1.66 2.58
C TYR A 29 12.07 1.10 3.75
N LYS A 30 11.85 1.67 4.93
CA LYS A 30 12.43 1.22 6.21
C LYS A 30 11.34 1.16 7.27
N ILE A 31 11.26 0.04 7.99
CA ILE A 31 10.29 -0.17 9.08
C ILE A 31 11.04 -0.04 10.40
N PHE A 32 10.63 0.90 11.24
CA PHE A 32 11.15 1.03 12.60
C PHE A 32 10.22 0.29 13.56
N PHE A 33 10.75 -0.71 14.26
CA PHE A 33 9.96 -1.61 15.09
C PHE A 33 9.85 -1.09 16.53
N HIS A 34 9.41 0.16 16.66
CA HIS A 34 8.93 0.79 17.88
C HIS A 34 7.69 1.61 17.54
N GLU A 35 6.85 1.84 18.54
CA GLU A 35 5.65 2.66 18.35
C GLU A 35 5.90 4.06 18.89
N THR A 36 5.46 5.06 18.14
CA THR A 36 5.62 6.46 18.50
C THR A 36 4.44 7.28 18.02
N THR A 37 4.36 8.56 18.40
CA THR A 37 3.31 9.46 17.92
C THR A 37 3.53 9.80 16.45
N TRP A 38 2.50 10.29 15.75
CA TRP A 38 2.64 10.64 14.34
C TRP A 38 3.73 11.71 14.12
N GLN A 39 3.80 12.69 15.02
CA GLN A 39 4.77 13.79 14.93
C GLN A 39 6.21 13.29 15.08
N ASP A 40 6.44 12.42 16.06
CA ASP A 40 7.75 11.80 16.27
C ASP A 40 8.13 10.88 15.10
N ALA A 41 7.16 10.15 14.56
CA ALA A 41 7.34 9.30 13.38
C ALA A 41 7.77 10.11 12.16
N LYS A 42 7.14 11.27 11.93
CA LYS A 42 7.54 12.22 10.89
C LYS A 42 8.97 12.70 11.10
N SER A 43 9.29 13.19 12.30
CA SER A 43 10.64 13.66 12.62
C SER A 43 11.70 12.56 12.49
N GLU A 44 11.35 11.32 12.81
CA GLU A 44 12.23 10.17 12.60
C GLU A 44 12.51 9.88 11.13
N CYS A 45 11.50 9.92 10.26
CA CYS A 45 11.72 9.80 8.83
C CYS A 45 12.54 10.96 8.26
N GLU A 46 12.28 12.19 8.69
CA GLU A 46 13.03 13.37 8.24
C GLU A 46 14.52 13.28 8.60
N ARG A 47 14.86 12.80 9.80
CA ARG A 47 16.27 12.55 10.20
C ARG A 47 16.98 11.55 9.29
N ASN A 48 16.24 10.67 8.61
CA ASN A 48 16.77 9.67 7.68
C ASN A 48 16.70 10.12 6.20
N ASN A 49 16.48 11.42 5.93
CA ASN A 49 16.23 11.95 4.58
C ASN A 49 15.09 11.20 3.87
N ALA A 50 14.06 10.86 4.62
CA ALA A 50 12.88 10.14 4.17
C ALA A 50 11.61 10.90 4.57
N MET A 51 10.47 10.38 4.14
CA MET A 51 9.14 10.83 4.54
C MET A 51 8.34 9.65 5.10
N LEU A 52 7.25 9.91 5.80
CA LEU A 52 6.32 8.85 6.19
C LEU A 52 5.75 8.13 4.96
N LEU A 53 5.40 6.86 5.16
CA LEU A 53 4.77 6.01 4.14
C LEU A 53 3.53 6.69 3.54
N ILE A 54 3.50 6.81 2.21
CA ILE A 54 2.34 7.25 1.44
C ILE A 54 2.13 6.21 0.33
N PRO A 55 1.32 5.18 0.59
CA PRO A 55 1.24 4.04 -0.30
C PRO A 55 0.47 4.38 -1.58
N GLN A 56 1.14 4.37 -2.73
CA GLN A 56 0.47 4.67 -4.00
C GLN A 56 -0.28 3.46 -4.57
N GLN A 57 0.14 2.25 -4.19
CA GLN A 57 -0.37 1.00 -4.73
C GLN A 57 -0.67 -0.02 -3.63
N MET A 58 -1.74 -0.80 -3.80
CA MET A 58 -2.11 -1.87 -2.86
C MET A 58 -1.05 -2.97 -2.79
N LYS A 59 -0.33 -3.21 -3.89
CA LYS A 59 0.79 -4.17 -3.95
C LYS A 59 1.89 -3.82 -2.94
N THR A 60 2.25 -2.54 -2.84
CA THR A 60 3.24 -2.04 -1.88
C THR A 60 2.80 -2.30 -0.44
N LEU A 61 1.52 -2.03 -0.12
CA LEU A 61 0.97 -2.31 1.21
C LEU A 61 1.01 -3.80 1.57
N ASN A 62 0.67 -4.69 0.63
CA ASN A 62 0.75 -6.13 0.86
C ASN A 62 2.17 -6.61 1.14
N LEU A 63 3.16 -6.06 0.42
CA LEU A 63 4.56 -6.39 0.63
C LEU A 63 5.06 -5.88 2.00
N ILE A 64 4.69 -4.66 2.37
CA ILE A 64 4.99 -4.09 3.69
C ILE A 64 4.32 -4.93 4.79
N LYS A 65 3.06 -5.36 4.63
CA LYS A 65 2.36 -6.27 5.56
C LYS A 65 3.19 -7.54 5.79
N PHE A 66 3.69 -8.16 4.72
CA PHE A 66 4.51 -9.37 4.82
C PHE A 66 5.81 -9.12 5.60
N LEU A 67 6.51 -8.01 5.33
CA LEU A 67 7.73 -7.65 6.05
C LEU A 67 7.46 -7.37 7.53
N PHE A 68 6.37 -6.66 7.81
CA PHE A 68 5.92 -6.30 9.14
C PHE A 68 5.61 -7.54 9.99
N LEU A 69 4.82 -8.48 9.44
CA LEU A 69 4.40 -9.70 10.14
C LEU A 69 5.53 -10.74 10.33
N ARG A 70 6.65 -10.61 9.60
CA ARG A 70 7.77 -11.56 9.68
C ARG A 70 8.54 -11.45 11.00
N ARG A 71 8.56 -10.29 11.68
CA ARG A 71 9.25 -10.13 12.97
C ARG A 71 8.40 -10.68 14.12
N ARG A 72 8.68 -11.92 14.52
CA ARG A 72 7.98 -12.62 15.63
C ARG A 72 8.23 -12.01 17.01
N SER A 73 9.32 -11.28 17.21
CA SER A 73 9.70 -10.70 18.51
C SER A 73 9.09 -9.33 18.78
N TYR A 74 8.42 -8.71 17.80
CA TYR A 74 7.88 -7.37 17.94
C TYR A 74 6.42 -7.41 18.36
N THR A 75 6.14 -6.99 19.59
CA THR A 75 4.78 -6.78 20.10
C THR A 75 4.23 -5.45 19.61
N SER A 76 3.80 -5.42 18.35
CA SER A 76 3.13 -4.25 17.77
C SER A 76 1.63 -4.23 18.07
N SER A 77 1.00 -3.05 18.02
CA SER A 77 -0.44 -2.90 17.81
C SER A 77 -0.91 -3.43 16.44
N GLY A 78 0.00 -3.56 15.47
CA GLY A 78 -0.34 -3.87 14.08
C GLY A 78 -0.61 -2.63 13.23
N ILE A 79 -0.51 -1.44 13.81
CA ILE A 79 -0.87 -0.18 13.17
C ILE A 79 0.41 0.54 12.75
N ALA A 80 0.40 1.18 11.58
CA ALA A 80 1.48 2.07 11.14
C ALA A 80 0.95 3.43 10.70
N HIS A 81 1.75 4.47 10.95
CA HIS A 81 1.45 5.84 10.53
C HIS A 81 1.54 6.00 9.01
N VAL A 82 0.62 6.77 8.45
CA VAL A 82 0.63 7.19 7.04
C VAL A 82 0.93 8.69 6.97
N GLY A 83 1.67 9.13 5.97
CA GLY A 83 2.11 10.53 5.75
C GLY A 83 0.99 11.49 5.31
N VAL A 84 -0.23 11.29 5.79
CA VAL A 84 -1.44 12.06 5.48
C VAL A 84 -2.09 12.54 6.76
N ILE A 85 -2.37 13.84 6.82
CA ILE A 85 -3.05 14.53 7.91
C ILE A 85 -4.31 15.20 7.38
N TYR A 86 -5.33 15.29 8.22
CA TYR A 86 -6.46 16.20 8.01
C TYR A 86 -6.38 17.38 8.97
N ASP A 87 -6.26 18.57 8.39
CA ASP A 87 -6.37 19.82 9.11
C ASP A 87 -7.85 20.23 9.19
N ASN A 88 -8.43 20.02 10.37
CA ASN A 88 -9.83 20.36 10.63
C ASN A 88 -10.11 21.87 10.64
N ARG A 89 -9.08 22.73 10.76
CA ARG A 89 -9.27 24.20 10.69
C ARG A 89 -9.54 24.66 9.27
N THR A 90 -8.80 24.10 8.32
CA THR A 90 -8.91 24.43 6.89
C THR A 90 -9.80 23.44 6.14
N HIS A 91 -10.20 22.35 6.78
CA HIS A 91 -10.89 21.21 6.18
C HIS A 91 -10.12 20.62 4.98
N THR A 92 -8.78 20.63 5.05
CA THR A 92 -7.93 20.12 3.97
C THR A 92 -7.15 18.90 4.39
N VAL A 93 -6.93 18.00 3.44
CA VAL A 93 -6.00 16.88 3.60
C VAL A 93 -4.62 17.35 3.17
N ILE A 94 -3.66 17.25 4.08
CA ILE A 94 -2.27 17.64 3.87
C ILE A 94 -1.45 16.36 3.75
N GLN A 95 -0.69 16.26 2.67
CA GLN A 95 0.28 15.18 2.47
C GLN A 95 1.69 15.76 2.64
N TYR A 96 2.49 15.15 3.51
CA TYR A 96 3.85 15.59 3.76
C TYR A 96 4.81 14.87 2.81
N ASN A 97 5.14 15.53 1.70
CA ASN A 97 6.18 15.07 0.78
C ASN A 97 7.48 15.81 1.06
N THR A 98 8.56 15.07 1.33
CA THR A 98 9.90 15.65 1.43
C THR A 98 10.54 15.62 0.05
N THR A 99 10.57 16.77 -0.64
CA THR A 99 11.41 16.95 -1.84
C THR A 99 12.57 17.88 -1.49
N ASN A 100 13.80 17.37 -1.58
CA ASN A 100 15.05 18.13 -1.45
C ASN A 100 15.30 18.79 -0.07
N GLY A 101 14.97 18.10 1.02
CA GLY A 101 15.30 18.55 2.38
C GLY A 101 14.41 19.66 2.93
N ASN A 102 13.53 20.25 2.12
CA ASN A 102 12.51 21.18 2.58
C ASN A 102 11.17 20.44 2.65
N THR A 103 10.68 20.19 3.87
CA THR A 103 9.33 19.67 4.09
C THR A 103 8.33 20.80 3.89
N LEU A 104 7.80 20.96 2.68
CA LEU A 104 6.67 21.85 2.44
C LEU A 104 5.35 21.05 2.49
N PRO A 105 4.31 21.56 3.18
CA PRO A 105 2.97 21.03 3.00
C PRO A 105 2.55 21.34 1.57
N ASN A 106 2.54 20.32 0.72
CA ASN A 106 2.00 20.46 -0.63
C ASN A 106 0.57 19.93 -0.61
N THR A 107 -0.36 20.67 -1.20
CA THR A 107 -1.65 20.12 -1.61
C THR A 107 -1.34 19.07 -2.68
N PRO A 108 -1.48 17.77 -2.38
CA PRO A 108 -1.09 16.74 -3.32
C PRO A 108 -2.01 16.80 -4.54
N ASN A 109 -1.48 16.41 -5.70
CA ASN A 109 -2.34 15.98 -6.80
C ASN A 109 -3.26 14.86 -6.25
N PRO A 110 -4.59 14.99 -6.34
CA PRO A 110 -5.52 14.04 -5.72
C PRO A 110 -5.16 12.61 -6.09
N ASN A 111 -4.65 11.86 -5.11
CA ASN A 111 -4.43 10.43 -5.21
C ASN A 111 -5.55 9.69 -4.46
N ALA A 112 -5.62 8.37 -4.64
CA ALA A 112 -6.67 7.56 -4.05
C ALA A 112 -6.76 7.73 -2.52
N ILE A 113 -5.64 7.92 -1.82
CA ILE A 113 -5.61 8.13 -0.38
C ILE A 113 -6.14 9.51 -0.01
N HIS A 114 -5.69 10.54 -0.71
CA HIS A 114 -6.17 11.90 -0.49
C HIS A 114 -7.69 11.95 -0.64
N THR A 115 -8.22 11.43 -1.75
CA THR A 115 -9.66 11.39 -2.00
C THR A 115 -10.39 10.54 -0.95
N LEU A 116 -9.84 9.40 -0.54
CA LEU A 116 -10.40 8.56 0.51
C LEU A 116 -10.47 9.31 1.84
N CYS A 117 -9.37 9.92 2.27
CA CYS A 117 -9.30 10.66 3.51
C CYS A 117 -10.21 11.87 3.48
N GLU A 118 -10.17 12.67 2.42
CA GLU A 118 -11.01 13.86 2.28
C GLU A 118 -12.49 13.50 2.38
N LYS A 119 -12.93 12.46 1.66
CA LYS A 119 -14.31 11.97 1.72
C LYS A 119 -14.67 11.49 3.13
N THR A 120 -13.79 10.70 3.76
CA THR A 120 -14.03 10.13 5.10
C THR A 120 -14.17 11.22 6.15
N PHE A 121 -13.23 12.17 6.19
CA PHE A 121 -13.25 13.28 7.13
C PHE A 121 -14.45 14.19 6.88
N ARG A 122 -14.75 14.55 5.62
CA ARG A 122 -15.91 15.38 5.28
C ARG A 122 -17.23 14.74 5.69
N THR A 123 -17.48 13.49 5.29
CA THR A 123 -18.73 12.78 5.64
C THR A 123 -18.91 12.67 7.16
N ARG A 124 -17.84 12.40 7.90
CA ARG A 124 -17.88 12.33 9.36
C ARG A 124 -18.17 13.69 9.99
N TYR A 125 -17.51 14.75 9.52
CA TYR A 125 -17.76 16.12 9.97
C TYR A 125 -19.23 16.51 9.76
N GLU A 126 -19.78 16.27 8.57
CA GLU A 126 -21.19 16.52 8.26
C GLU A 126 -22.14 15.72 9.17
N THR A 127 -21.79 14.46 9.47
CA THR A 127 -22.54 13.60 10.39
C THR A 127 -22.52 14.14 11.82
N LEU A 128 -21.35 14.56 12.31
CA LEU A 128 -21.21 15.14 13.66
C LEU A 128 -21.96 16.46 13.78
N MET A 129 -21.90 17.32 12.76
CA MET A 129 -22.59 18.61 12.77
C MET A 129 -24.11 18.48 12.66
N SER A 130 -24.60 17.48 11.92
CA SER A 130 -26.03 17.19 11.78
C SER A 130 -26.63 16.41 12.96
N SER A 131 -25.80 15.79 13.80
CA SER A 131 -26.29 15.05 14.97
C SER A 131 -27.06 15.95 15.94
N SER A 132 -28.29 15.55 16.28
CA SER A 132 -29.12 16.21 17.29
C SER A 132 -28.71 15.87 18.73
N THR A 133 -27.90 14.83 18.93
CA THR A 133 -27.49 14.36 20.27
C THR A 133 -26.32 15.16 20.84
N LEU A 134 -25.54 15.84 19.99
CA LEU A 134 -24.41 16.65 20.42
C LEU A 134 -24.86 18.06 20.83
N SER A 135 -24.44 18.48 22.02
CA SER A 135 -24.65 19.85 22.48
C SER A 135 -23.96 20.86 21.55
N LYS A 136 -24.43 22.10 21.54
CA LYS A 136 -23.79 23.17 20.75
C LYS A 136 -22.32 23.36 21.16
N GLU A 137 -22.03 23.25 22.46
CA GLU A 137 -20.68 23.40 23.01
C GLU A 137 -19.76 22.25 22.59
N ASP A 138 -20.25 21.00 22.58
CA ASP A 138 -19.48 19.87 22.07
C ASP A 138 -19.17 19.99 20.58
N LYS A 139 -20.12 20.50 19.79
CA LYS A 139 -19.87 20.77 18.36
C LYS A 139 -18.77 21.81 18.17
N GLU A 140 -18.75 22.88 18.96
CA GLU A 140 -17.69 23.88 18.90
C GLU A 140 -16.34 23.34 19.39
N ARG A 141 -16.34 22.48 20.41
CA ARG A 141 -15.12 21.80 20.85
C ARG A 141 -14.58 20.86 19.77
N LEU A 142 -15.44 20.09 19.10
CA LEU A 142 -15.03 19.21 17.99
C LEU A 142 -14.46 19.99 16.80
N LYS A 143 -14.98 21.19 16.50
CA LYS A 143 -14.39 22.07 15.46
C LYS A 143 -12.97 22.51 15.80
N THR A 144 -12.66 22.71 17.08
CA THR A 144 -11.38 23.28 17.50
C THR A 144 -10.30 22.25 17.80
N GLN A 145 -10.67 20.99 18.06
CA GLN A 145 -9.78 20.11 18.83
C GLN A 145 -9.13 18.92 18.10
N GLN A 146 -9.28 18.70 16.80
CA GLN A 146 -8.69 17.49 16.19
C GLN A 146 -8.02 17.72 14.84
N THR A 147 -6.70 17.53 14.83
CA THR A 147 -5.97 17.12 13.63
C THR A 147 -6.09 15.60 13.54
N GLY A 148 -6.63 15.10 12.43
CA GLY A 148 -6.76 13.66 12.18
C GLY A 148 -5.51 13.12 11.51
N CYS A 149 -5.03 11.96 11.94
CA CYS A 149 -3.91 11.28 11.30
C CYS A 149 -4.36 9.97 10.66
N ALA A 150 -3.89 9.72 9.43
CA ALA A 150 -4.18 8.46 8.74
C ALA A 150 -3.24 7.35 9.20
N TYR A 151 -3.74 6.12 9.20
CA TYR A 151 -3.00 4.92 9.57
C TYR A 151 -3.40 3.73 8.72
N VAL A 152 -2.59 2.68 8.73
CA VAL A 152 -2.89 1.39 8.13
C VAL A 152 -2.83 0.31 9.21
N ASN A 153 -3.79 -0.61 9.20
CA ASN A 153 -3.80 -1.75 10.11
C ASN A 153 -3.34 -3.02 9.37
N PHE A 154 -2.14 -3.50 9.69
CA PHE A 154 -1.54 -4.71 9.13
C PHE A 154 -2.00 -6.01 9.80
N ARG A 155 -2.76 -5.94 10.90
CA ARG A 155 -3.32 -7.12 11.57
C ARG A 155 -4.70 -7.51 11.04
N ASP A 156 -5.35 -6.65 10.27
CA ASP A 156 -6.63 -7.01 9.67
C ASP A 156 -6.43 -8.12 8.63
N ASP A 157 -7.12 -9.24 8.83
CA ASP A 157 -7.02 -10.44 8.00
C ASP A 157 -7.84 -10.33 6.70
N PHE A 158 -8.84 -9.44 6.67
CA PHE A 158 -9.80 -9.40 5.57
C PHE A 158 -9.35 -8.51 4.43
N GLU A 159 -9.04 -7.24 4.69
CA GLU A 159 -8.53 -6.31 3.67
C GLU A 159 -7.59 -5.26 4.28
N LEU A 160 -6.47 -5.00 3.61
CA LEU A 160 -5.61 -3.86 3.95
C LEU A 160 -6.33 -2.57 3.59
N SER A 161 -6.84 -1.89 4.60
CA SER A 161 -7.47 -0.59 4.45
C SER A 161 -6.63 0.49 5.12
N ILE A 162 -6.53 1.63 4.44
CA ILE A 162 -6.04 2.87 5.04
C ILE A 162 -7.24 3.48 5.73
N SER A 163 -7.07 3.71 7.02
CA SER A 163 -8.08 4.34 7.82
C SER A 163 -7.71 5.80 8.03
N CYS A 164 -8.61 6.67 7.57
CA CYS A 164 -8.51 8.11 7.73
C CYS A 164 -9.46 8.57 8.85
N ASN A 165 -9.61 7.77 9.90
CA ASN A 165 -10.43 8.13 11.03
C ASN A 165 -9.69 9.20 11.86
N GLU A 166 -10.41 10.00 12.67
CA GLU A 166 -9.84 10.92 13.67
C GLU A 166 -9.18 10.16 14.83
N ILE A 167 -8.33 9.19 14.51
CA ILE A 167 -7.37 8.72 15.48
C ILE A 167 -6.49 9.92 15.79
N PRO A 168 -6.42 10.32 17.08
CA PRO A 168 -5.63 11.45 17.45
C PRO A 168 -4.17 11.16 17.07
N CYS A 169 -3.48 12.16 16.52
CA CYS A 169 -2.09 12.04 16.09
C CYS A 169 -1.11 11.66 17.21
N ASN A 170 -1.57 11.63 18.47
CA ASN A 170 -0.84 11.14 19.63
C ASN A 170 -0.94 9.61 19.82
N GLN A 171 -1.71 8.88 19.01
CA GLN A 171 -1.75 7.43 19.07
C GLN A 171 -0.39 6.86 18.69
N LEU A 172 0.08 5.90 19.50
CA LEU A 172 1.30 5.15 19.23
C LEU A 172 1.04 4.17 18.08
N ALA A 173 1.89 4.24 17.05
CA ALA A 173 1.89 3.30 15.94
C ALA A 173 3.32 3.15 15.37
N THR A 174 3.53 2.07 14.61
CA THR A 174 4.81 1.79 13.94
C THR A 174 5.15 2.85 12.91
N VAL A 175 6.44 3.20 12.82
CA VAL A 175 6.96 4.14 11.82
C VAL A 175 7.41 3.37 10.59
N ILE A 176 6.94 3.81 9.42
CA ILE A 176 7.42 3.34 8.13
C ILE A 176 7.86 4.55 7.33
N CYS A 177 9.14 4.59 7.02
CA CYS A 177 9.72 5.66 6.23
C CYS A 177 9.90 5.21 4.78
N GLN A 178 9.69 6.13 3.85
CA GLN A 178 9.90 5.95 2.42
C GLN A 178 10.78 7.08 1.86
N LYS A 179 11.65 6.78 0.91
CA LYS A 179 12.46 7.77 0.18
C LYS A 179 12.67 7.35 -1.27
N SER A 180 12.99 8.31 -2.13
CA SER A 180 13.31 8.03 -3.53
C SER A 180 14.62 7.23 -3.64
N PRO A 181 14.73 6.28 -4.59
CA PRO A 181 15.95 5.53 -4.80
C PRO A 181 17.04 6.40 -5.43
N ILE A 182 18.28 6.09 -5.10
CA ILE A 182 19.47 6.69 -5.71
C ILE A 182 19.72 5.99 -7.04
N ARG A 183 19.70 6.76 -8.13
CA ARG A 183 20.02 6.30 -9.48
C ARG A 183 21.54 6.16 -9.62
N LYS A 184 22.03 4.95 -9.88
CA LYS A 184 23.43 4.74 -10.25
C LYS A 184 23.56 4.80 -11.77
N THR A 185 24.28 5.80 -12.26
CA THR A 185 24.65 5.93 -13.67
C THR A 185 25.97 5.21 -13.90
N ARG A 186 26.02 4.37 -14.94
CA ARG A 186 27.28 3.80 -15.44
C ARG A 186 27.56 4.43 -16.80
N SER A 187 28.77 4.94 -16.96
CA SER A 187 29.24 5.40 -18.26
C SER A 187 29.76 4.21 -19.03
N ILE A 188 29.09 3.88 -20.14
CA ILE A 188 29.58 2.88 -21.08
C ILE A 188 30.37 3.65 -22.13
N VAL A 189 31.70 3.45 -22.13
CA VAL A 189 32.58 4.03 -23.13
C VAL A 189 32.77 3.02 -24.25
N ALA A 190 32.23 3.33 -25.42
CA ALA A 190 32.49 2.55 -26.63
C ALA A 190 33.62 3.20 -27.40
N LYS A 191 34.71 2.45 -27.61
CA LYS A 191 35.78 2.86 -28.51
C LYS A 191 35.35 2.50 -29.93
N ARG A 192 35.23 3.51 -30.80
CA ARG A 192 35.01 3.28 -32.23
C ARG A 192 36.32 2.80 -32.83
N ASP A 193 36.52 1.50 -32.87
CA ASP A 193 37.58 0.95 -33.69
C ASP A 193 37.19 1.23 -35.16
N ASN A 194 38.08 1.90 -35.90
CA ASN A 194 37.96 2.06 -37.34
C ASN A 194 38.16 0.70 -38.00
N ILE A 195 37.17 -0.18 -37.86
CA ILE A 195 37.06 -1.36 -38.68
C ILE A 195 36.66 -0.82 -40.05
N GLY A 196 37.63 -0.73 -40.96
CA GLY A 196 37.39 -0.51 -42.37
C GLY A 196 36.54 -1.67 -42.90
N LEU A 197 35.22 -1.56 -42.76
CA LEU A 197 34.26 -2.48 -43.32
C LEU A 197 34.27 -2.26 -44.84
N SER A 198 35.10 -3.05 -45.52
CA SER A 198 34.95 -3.34 -46.94
C SER A 198 33.53 -3.88 -47.16
N ILE A 199 32.77 -3.22 -48.03
CA ILE A 199 31.36 -3.48 -48.32
C ILE A 199 31.12 -4.87 -48.98
N ASN A 200 32.19 -5.64 -49.23
CA ASN A 200 32.11 -6.87 -50.03
C ASN A 200 31.82 -8.17 -49.26
N ASP A 201 31.76 -8.16 -47.92
CA ASP A 201 31.61 -9.40 -47.13
C ASP A 201 30.19 -9.68 -46.59
N ALA A 202 29.17 -8.94 -47.04
CA ALA A 202 27.80 -9.05 -46.54
C ALA A 202 27.01 -10.30 -47.01
N ALA A 203 27.61 -11.23 -47.76
CA ALA A 203 26.86 -12.28 -48.46
C ALA A 203 26.77 -13.65 -47.73
N ASN A 204 27.46 -13.89 -46.62
CA ASN A 204 27.63 -15.28 -46.11
C ASN A 204 27.09 -15.59 -44.69
N PHE A 205 26.28 -14.72 -44.08
CA PHE A 205 25.68 -14.99 -42.77
C PHE A 205 24.18 -15.34 -42.83
N SER A 206 23.87 -16.39 -43.59
CA SER A 206 22.60 -17.13 -43.48
C SER A 206 22.91 -18.57 -43.10
N LYS A 207 23.12 -18.82 -41.81
CA LYS A 207 23.04 -20.19 -41.26
C LYS A 207 21.73 -20.32 -40.49
N PRO A 208 20.80 -21.20 -40.91
CA PRO A 208 19.57 -21.42 -40.19
C PRO A 208 19.89 -22.00 -38.80
N VAL A 209 19.50 -21.27 -37.75
CA VAL A 209 19.55 -21.73 -36.37
C VAL A 209 18.57 -22.89 -36.23
N GLY A 210 19.09 -24.10 -36.35
CA GLY A 210 18.32 -25.34 -36.40
C GLY A 210 17.61 -25.66 -35.08
N LYS A 211 16.28 -25.87 -35.20
CA LYS A 211 15.45 -26.93 -34.60
C LYS A 211 15.53 -27.28 -33.09
N ARG A 212 16.29 -26.59 -32.23
CA ARG A 212 16.33 -26.91 -30.78
C ARG A 212 15.29 -26.20 -29.91
N PHE A 213 14.53 -25.25 -30.46
CA PHE A 213 13.51 -24.53 -29.68
C PHE A 213 12.21 -25.33 -29.46
N SER A 214 11.95 -26.38 -30.24
CA SER A 214 10.65 -27.06 -30.23
C SER A 214 10.30 -27.73 -28.89
N THR A 215 11.27 -28.35 -28.21
CA THR A 215 11.00 -29.08 -26.96
C THR A 215 10.69 -28.15 -25.79
N ILE A 216 11.33 -26.99 -25.74
CA ILE A 216 11.15 -26.00 -24.66
C ILE A 216 9.72 -25.41 -24.73
N PHE A 217 9.22 -25.09 -25.92
CA PHE A 217 7.85 -24.60 -26.10
C PHE A 217 6.79 -25.62 -25.68
N VAL A 218 7.02 -26.92 -25.91
CA VAL A 218 6.10 -27.99 -25.48
C VAL A 218 6.05 -28.09 -23.95
N ILE A 219 7.21 -28.00 -23.28
CA ILE A 219 7.26 -28.03 -21.80
C ILE A 219 6.54 -26.81 -21.20
N PHE A 220 6.76 -25.61 -21.75
CA PHE A 220 6.04 -24.41 -21.30
C PHE A 220 4.52 -24.51 -21.51
N ALA A 221 4.08 -25.08 -22.63
CA ALA A 221 2.66 -25.30 -22.88
C ALA A 221 2.02 -26.27 -21.85
N ILE A 222 2.72 -27.36 -21.50
CA ILE A 222 2.24 -28.31 -20.48
C ILE A 222 2.16 -27.64 -19.10
N ILE A 223 3.20 -26.90 -18.70
CA ILE A 223 3.21 -26.19 -17.42
C ILE A 223 2.07 -25.17 -17.35
N PHE A 224 1.82 -24.45 -18.43
CA PHE A 224 0.73 -23.47 -18.51
C PHE A 224 -0.66 -24.13 -18.34
N VAL A 225 -0.89 -25.28 -18.99
CA VAL A 225 -2.15 -26.04 -18.84
C VAL A 225 -2.33 -26.54 -17.40
N LEU A 226 -1.27 -27.02 -16.74
CA LEU A 226 -1.33 -27.46 -15.35
C LEU A 226 -1.66 -26.30 -14.39
N ILE A 227 -1.11 -25.11 -14.62
CA ILE A 227 -1.42 -23.90 -13.84
C ILE A 227 -2.89 -23.49 -14.02
N LEU A 228 -3.41 -23.54 -15.25
CA LEU A 228 -4.82 -23.23 -15.53
C LEU A 228 -5.76 -24.23 -14.85
N LEU A 229 -5.48 -25.54 -14.94
CA LEU A 229 -6.28 -26.58 -14.28
C LEU A 229 -6.25 -26.43 -12.75
N GLY A 230 -5.08 -26.13 -12.16
CA GLY A 230 -4.95 -25.84 -10.73
C GLY A 230 -5.76 -24.62 -10.29
N SER A 231 -5.76 -23.56 -11.10
CA SER A 231 -6.52 -22.34 -10.83
C SER A 231 -8.04 -22.58 -10.90
N ILE A 232 -8.51 -23.34 -11.89
CA ILE A 232 -9.92 -23.75 -12.02
C ILE A 232 -10.33 -24.62 -10.82
N TYR A 233 -9.49 -25.56 -10.40
CA TYR A 233 -9.75 -26.40 -9.23
C TYR A 233 -9.88 -25.58 -7.94
N ILE A 234 -9.00 -24.60 -7.73
CA ILE A 234 -9.06 -23.69 -6.57
C ILE A 234 -10.35 -22.85 -6.58
N LEU A 235 -10.76 -22.34 -7.75
CA LEU A 235 -12.01 -21.59 -7.90
C LEU A 235 -13.24 -22.47 -7.60
N HIS A 236 -13.27 -23.69 -8.12
CA HIS A 236 -14.36 -24.64 -7.86
C HIS A 236 -14.44 -24.98 -6.37
N LYS A 237 -13.30 -25.22 -5.72
CA LYS A 237 -13.24 -25.51 -4.28
C LYS A 237 -13.72 -24.32 -3.43
N ARG A 238 -13.37 -23.09 -3.80
CA ARG A 238 -13.88 -21.87 -3.13
C ARG A 238 -15.40 -21.74 -3.28
N ARG A 239 -15.93 -21.97 -4.48
CA ARG A 239 -17.38 -21.91 -4.73
C ARG A 239 -18.14 -22.94 -3.89
N SER A 240 -17.63 -24.17 -3.80
CA SER A 240 -18.21 -25.23 -2.97
C SER A 240 -18.21 -24.87 -1.47
N MET A 241 -17.18 -24.18 -0.96
CA MET A 241 -17.17 -23.70 0.42
C MET A 241 -18.18 -22.56 0.67
N GLN A 242 -18.37 -21.65 -0.30
CA GLN A 242 -19.36 -20.57 -0.17
C GLN A 242 -20.80 -21.11 -0.13
N GLU A 243 -21.13 -22.13 -0.93
CA GLU A 243 -22.46 -22.76 -0.90
C GLU A 243 -22.75 -23.41 0.45
N ASN A 244 -21.75 -24.00 1.11
CA ASN A 244 -21.93 -24.55 2.46
C ASN A 244 -22.14 -23.47 3.53
N ASN A 245 -21.45 -22.33 3.45
CA ASN A 245 -21.63 -21.24 4.42
C ASN A 245 -23.02 -20.58 4.30
N ASN A 246 -23.50 -20.35 3.07
CA ASN A 246 -24.85 -19.79 2.86
C ASN A 246 -25.96 -20.69 3.41
N ARG A 247 -25.75 -22.02 3.41
CA ARG A 247 -26.70 -22.97 4.00
C ARG A 247 -26.78 -22.84 5.53
N ILE A 248 -25.64 -22.63 6.20
CA ILE A 248 -25.57 -22.46 7.66
C ILE A 248 -26.25 -21.16 8.10
N ASP A 249 -26.09 -20.07 7.35
CA ASP A 249 -26.72 -18.78 7.70
C ASP A 249 -28.24 -18.81 7.50
N THR A 250 -28.73 -19.57 6.53
CA THR A 250 -30.18 -19.77 6.31
C THR A 250 -30.83 -20.55 7.46
N GLU A 251 -30.13 -21.54 8.03
CA GLU A 251 -30.59 -22.30 9.21
C GLU A 251 -30.56 -21.46 10.51
N ARG A 252 -29.62 -20.52 10.64
CA ARG A 252 -29.60 -19.58 11.79
C ARG A 252 -30.75 -18.57 11.74
N HIS A 253 -31.07 -18.04 10.56
CA HIS A 253 -32.15 -17.06 10.44
C HIS A 253 -33.53 -17.66 10.70
N THR A 254 -33.77 -18.91 10.31
CA THR A 254 -35.01 -19.63 10.62
C THR A 254 -35.13 -19.96 12.10
N SER A 255 -34.02 -20.28 12.77
CA SER A 255 -34.01 -20.53 14.23
C SER A 255 -34.34 -19.27 15.06
N ASN A 256 -33.87 -18.09 14.63
CA ASN A 256 -34.14 -16.82 15.34
C ASN A 256 -35.58 -16.31 15.16
N LEU A 257 -36.22 -16.59 14.02
CA LEU A 257 -37.63 -16.25 13.78
C LEU A 257 -38.60 -17.04 14.67
N ILE A 258 -38.23 -18.25 15.08
CA ILE A 258 -39.04 -19.07 16.01
C ILE A 258 -38.97 -18.49 17.44
N TYR A 259 -37.80 -18.03 17.88
CA TYR A 259 -37.64 -17.41 19.21
C TYR A 259 -38.35 -16.06 19.34
N SER A 260 -38.38 -15.24 18.28
CA SER A 260 -39.06 -13.95 18.29
C SER A 260 -40.59 -14.06 18.47
N LYS A 261 -41.22 -15.15 18.03
CA LYS A 261 -42.67 -15.35 18.15
C LYS A 261 -43.13 -15.78 19.55
N VAL A 262 -42.22 -16.22 20.41
CA VAL A 262 -42.55 -16.66 21.78
C VAL A 262 -42.49 -15.50 22.79
N SER A 263 -41.82 -14.39 22.47
CA SER A 263 -41.56 -13.31 23.43
C SER A 263 -42.59 -12.17 23.43
N THR A 264 -43.62 -12.18 22.57
CA THR A 264 -44.60 -11.08 22.47
C THR A 264 -45.97 -11.40 23.06
N GLY A 265 -46.09 -12.46 23.86
CA GLY A 265 -47.33 -12.78 24.58
C GLY A 265 -47.10 -12.76 26.08
N ASN A 266 -47.14 -11.57 26.71
CA ASN A 266 -47.50 -11.37 28.12
C ASN A 266 -47.44 -9.86 28.43
N GLU A 267 -48.46 -9.13 28.01
CA GLU A 267 -48.82 -7.82 28.57
C GLU A 267 -50.01 -8.09 29.50
N PHE A 268 -49.72 -8.19 30.80
CA PHE A 268 -50.72 -8.38 31.85
C PHE A 268 -51.09 -7.01 32.40
N ASP A 269 -52.31 -6.57 32.10
CA ASP A 269 -52.98 -5.44 32.75
C ASP A 269 -53.12 -5.71 34.25
N LEU A 270 -52.70 -4.76 35.08
CA LEU A 270 -53.07 -4.67 36.49
C LEU A 270 -53.49 -3.23 36.82
N ASN A 271 -54.79 -3.12 37.11
CA ASN A 271 -55.45 -2.03 37.85
C ASN A 271 -54.92 -1.92 39.28
#